data_AF-A0A7J4TBQ3-F1
#
_entry.id   AF-A0A7J4TBQ3-F1
#
_cell.length_a   1.000
_cell.length_b   1.000
_cell.length_c   1.000
_cell.angle_alpha   90.00
_cell.angle_beta   90.00
_cell.angle_gamma   90.00
#
_symmetry.space_group_name_H-M   'P 1'
#
loop_
_entity.id
_entity.type
_entity.pdbx_description
1 polymer ?
#
loop_
_entity_poly.entity_id
_entity_poly.type
_entity_poly.pdbx_seq_one_letter_code
_entity_poly.pdbx_strand_id
1 'polypeptide(L)'
;MEQKSSFRLIFGDSPIVKVIDFFLDNREFDYSLTDIARNSDIGWSTLHGFWKELVALGIVTKTRRIGRAELYKLNLRSPVVKKLIELDMDISRRMMQEEIERQKLKVAVS
;
A
#
# COMPACT_ATOMS: atom_id res chain seq x y z
N MET A 1 -0.60 -12.00 16.28
CA MET A 1 -0.05 -10.67 15.93
C MET A 1 -0.32 -10.48 14.45
N GLU A 2 -0.98 -9.39 14.05
CA GLU A 2 -1.11 -9.06 12.62
C GLU A 2 0.29 -8.98 12.01
N GLN A 3 0.54 -9.76 10.95
CA GLN A 3 1.76 -9.60 10.18
C GLN A 3 1.66 -8.27 9.44
N LYS A 4 2.41 -7.26 9.91
CA LYS A 4 2.50 -5.97 9.22
C LYS A 4 3.35 -6.14 7.96
N SER A 5 2.95 -5.48 6.88
CA SER A 5 3.75 -5.42 5.67
C SER A 5 5.11 -4.77 5.95
N SER A 6 6.11 -5.09 5.14
CA SER A 6 7.44 -4.50 5.22
C SER A 6 7.40 -2.97 5.12
N PHE A 7 6.45 -2.44 4.35
CA PHE A 7 6.21 -1.00 4.22
C PHE A 7 5.69 -0.37 5.52
N ARG A 8 4.66 -0.96 6.14
CA ARG A 8 4.09 -0.48 7.41
C ARG A 8 5.05 -0.62 8.60
N LEU A 9 5.98 -1.57 8.55
CA LEU A 9 7.05 -1.67 9.55
C LEU A 9 7.97 -0.43 9.56
N ILE A 10 8.17 0.22 8.40
CA ILE A 10 9.04 1.39 8.27
C ILE A 10 8.28 2.70 8.44
N PHE A 11 7.11 2.82 7.80
CA PHE A 11 6.34 4.07 7.77
C PHE A 11 5.25 4.17 8.85
N GLY A 12 5.05 3.11 9.64
CA GLY A 12 4.05 3.04 10.70
C GLY A 12 2.64 2.76 10.18
N ASP A 13 1.64 3.00 11.02
CA ASP A 13 0.24 2.59 10.81
C ASP A 13 -0.73 3.77 10.65
N SER A 14 -0.26 4.90 10.15
CA SER A 14 -1.16 6.03 9.87
C SER A 14 -2.19 5.65 8.79
N PRO A 15 -3.41 6.24 8.81
CA PRO A 15 -4.45 5.91 7.83
C PRO A 15 -4.02 6.05 6.37
N ILE A 16 -3.23 7.08 6.06
CA ILE A 16 -2.71 7.29 4.70
C ILE A 16 -1.70 6.21 4.30
N VAL A 17 -0.85 5.79 5.24
CA VAL A 17 0.13 4.71 4.99
C VAL A 17 -0.58 3.39 4.74
N LYS A 18 -1.61 3.06 5.52
CA LYS A 18 -2.42 1.84 5.27
C LYS A 18 -3.06 1.83 3.87
N VAL A 19 -3.54 2.98 3.39
CA VAL A 19 -4.12 3.09 2.04
C VAL A 19 -3.06 2.94 0.95
N ILE A 20 -1.89 3.56 1.13
CA ILE A 20 -0.78 3.43 0.18
C ILE A 20 -0.29 1.98 0.13
N ASP A 21 -0.10 1.35 1.29
CA ASP A 21 0.28 -0.05 1.44
C ASP A 21 -0.69 -0.97 0.70
N PHE A 22 -2.00 -0.80 0.93
CA PHE A 22 -3.05 -1.52 0.20
C PHE A 22 -2.90 -1.41 -1.33
N PHE A 23 -2.68 -0.19 -1.85
CA PHE A 23 -2.49 -0.02 -3.29
C PHE A 23 -1.16 -0.57 -3.81
N LEU A 24 -0.10 -0.55 -3.00
CA LEU A 24 1.19 -1.14 -3.36
C LEU A 24 1.11 -2.66 -3.46
N ASP A 25 0.26 -3.32 -2.67
CA ASP A 25 0.01 -4.77 -2.83
C ASP A 25 -0.93 -5.08 -4.01
N ASN A 26 -1.82 -4.14 -4.36
CA ASN A 26 -2.93 -4.37 -5.30
C ASN A 26 -2.90 -3.46 -6.55
N ARG A 27 -1.70 -3.22 -7.09
CA ARG A 27 -1.41 -2.18 -8.12
C ARG A 27 -2.22 -2.32 -9.42
N GLU A 28 -2.61 -3.53 -9.76
CA GLU A 28 -3.25 -3.88 -11.04
C GLU A 28 -4.77 -3.66 -11.04
N PHE A 29 -5.38 -3.44 -9.87
CA PHE A 29 -6.83 -3.41 -9.70
C PHE A 29 -7.35 -2.01 -9.39
N ASP A 30 -8.63 -1.81 -9.69
CA ASP A 30 -9.39 -0.63 -9.29
C ASP A 30 -10.42 -0.97 -8.21
N TYR A 31 -10.63 -0.03 -7.30
CA TYR A 31 -11.43 -0.23 -6.10
C TYR A 31 -12.36 0.95 -5.86
N SER A 32 -13.55 0.68 -5.32
CA SER A 32 -14.39 1.75 -4.79
C SER A 32 -13.80 2.31 -3.50
N LEU A 33 -14.21 3.52 -3.11
CA LEU A 33 -13.83 4.08 -1.80
C LEU A 33 -14.22 3.15 -0.63
N THR A 34 -15.25 2.33 -0.80
CA THR A 34 -15.70 1.36 0.22
C THR A 34 -14.73 0.24 0.38
N ASP A 35 -14.28 -0.29 -0.75
CA ASP A 35 -13.31 -1.37 -0.78
C ASP A 35 -11.96 -0.86 -0.28
N ILE A 36 -11.57 0.37 -0.64
CA ILE A 36 -10.33 0.98 -0.15
C ILE A 36 -10.38 1.15 1.37
N ALA A 37 -11.43 1.76 1.92
CA ALA A 37 -11.56 1.95 3.36
C ALA A 37 -11.54 0.60 4.11
N ARG A 38 -12.31 -0.38 3.62
CA ARG A 38 -12.39 -1.71 4.23
C ARG A 38 -11.05 -2.46 4.18
N ASN A 39 -10.44 -2.56 3.00
CA ASN A 39 -9.21 -3.34 2.82
C ASN A 39 -7.97 -2.65 3.41
N SER A 40 -8.03 -1.33 3.59
CA SER A 40 -6.98 -0.57 4.29
C SER A 40 -7.22 -0.51 5.80
N ASP A 41 -8.26 -1.16 6.33
CA ASP A 41 -8.61 -1.12 7.76
C ASP A 41 -8.69 0.32 8.32
N ILE A 42 -9.47 1.16 7.64
CA ILE A 42 -9.76 2.54 8.07
C ILE A 42 -11.24 2.87 7.95
N GLY A 43 -11.69 3.83 8.75
CA GLY A 43 -13.04 4.38 8.65
C GLY A 43 -13.26 5.19 7.37
N TRP A 44 -14.49 5.16 6.86
CA TRP A 44 -14.91 5.91 5.67
C TRP A 44 -14.66 7.43 5.82
N SER A 45 -15.01 8.00 6.96
CA SER A 45 -14.77 9.42 7.27
C SER A 45 -13.28 9.76 7.25
N THR A 46 -12.44 8.87 7.78
CA THR A 46 -10.99 9.01 7.78
C THR A 46 -10.44 9.03 6.36
N LEU A 47 -10.86 8.09 5.50
CA LEU A 47 -10.46 8.07 4.09
C LEU A 47 -10.86 9.39 3.39
N HIS A 48 -12.10 9.81 3.57
CA HIS A 48 -12.60 11.06 2.98
C HIS A 48 -11.85 12.32 3.44
N GLY A 49 -11.24 12.27 4.63
CA GLY A 49 -10.43 13.36 5.18
C GLY A 49 -9.20 13.69 4.34
N PHE A 50 -8.61 12.72 3.64
CA PHE A 50 -7.39 12.93 2.84
C PHE A 50 -7.48 12.46 1.37
N TRP A 51 -8.62 11.88 0.97
CA TRP A 51 -8.76 11.29 -0.36
C TRP A 51 -8.53 12.30 -1.50
N LYS A 52 -9.03 13.53 -1.33
CA LYS A 52 -8.87 14.58 -2.33
C LYS A 52 -7.40 14.92 -2.57
N GLU A 53 -6.57 14.91 -1.54
CA GLU A 53 -5.14 15.14 -1.69
C GLU A 53 -4.45 14.00 -2.45
N LEU A 54 -4.79 12.74 -2.17
CA LEU A 54 -4.22 11.60 -2.91
C LEU A 54 -4.51 11.66 -4.42
N VAL A 55 -5.72 12.09 -4.78
CA VAL A 55 -6.10 12.31 -6.19
C VAL A 55 -5.35 13.53 -6.75
N ALA A 56 -5.29 14.65 -6.02
CA ALA A 56 -4.63 15.88 -6.48
C ALA A 56 -3.12 15.71 -6.68
N LEU A 57 -2.46 14.95 -5.81
CA LEU A 57 -1.04 14.57 -5.92
C LEU A 57 -0.79 13.53 -7.03
N GLY A 58 -1.85 13.03 -7.66
CA GLY A 58 -1.78 12.02 -8.71
C GLY A 58 -1.22 10.69 -8.21
N ILE A 59 -1.39 10.37 -6.91
CA ILE A 59 -1.05 9.06 -6.36
C ILE A 59 -2.04 8.01 -6.85
N VAL A 60 -3.32 8.36 -6.83
CA VAL A 60 -4.42 7.54 -7.38
C VAL A 60 -5.10 8.28 -8.52
N THR A 61 -5.75 7.53 -9.40
CA THR A 61 -6.54 8.08 -10.50
C THR A 61 -7.88 7.36 -10.62
N LYS A 62 -8.92 8.13 -10.95
CA LYS A 62 -10.25 7.59 -11.22
C LYS A 62 -10.22 6.80 -12.52
N THR A 63 -10.78 5.60 -12.52
CA THR A 63 -10.79 4.72 -13.69
C THR A 63 -12.15 4.70 -14.38
N ARG A 64 -13.18 4.29 -13.65
CA ARG A 64 -14.53 4.06 -14.17
C ARG A 64 -15.57 4.28 -13.07
N ARG A 65 -16.83 4.20 -13.46
CA ARG A 65 -17.98 4.25 -12.56
C ARG A 65 -18.84 3.01 -12.79
N ILE A 66 -19.21 2.32 -11.71
CA ILE A 66 -20.12 1.18 -11.73
C ILE A 66 -21.33 1.55 -10.88
N GLY A 67 -22.48 1.75 -11.52
CA GLY A 67 -23.67 2.29 -10.87
C GLY A 67 -23.41 3.66 -10.22
N ARG A 68 -23.47 3.72 -8.89
CA ARG A 68 -23.17 4.94 -8.11
C ARG A 68 -21.74 5.00 -7.57
N ALA A 69 -20.99 3.89 -7.65
CA ALA A 69 -19.63 3.83 -7.13
C ALA A 69 -18.61 4.31 -8.17
N GLU A 70 -17.70 5.17 -7.76
CA GLU A 70 -16.50 5.53 -8.52
C GLU A 70 -15.35 4.64 -8.11
N LEU A 71 -14.61 4.14 -9.10
CA LEU A 71 -13.45 3.29 -8.87
C LEU A 71 -12.16 4.06 -9.14
N TYR A 72 -11.15 3.72 -8.35
CA TYR A 72 -9.84 4.34 -8.36
C TYR A 72 -8.75 3.28 -8.33
N LYS A 73 -7.63 3.56 -8.99
CA LYS A 73 -6.44 2.71 -8.94
C LYS A 73 -5.19 3.53 -8.70
N LEU A 74 -4.11 2.84 -8.35
CA LEU A 74 -2.79 3.44 -8.25
C LEU A 74 -2.36 4.01 -9.62
N ASN A 75 -1.88 5.25 -9.64
CA ASN A 75 -1.50 5.93 -10.86
C ASN A 75 -0.07 5.56 -11.28
N LEU A 76 0.10 4.42 -11.95
CA LEU A 76 1.41 3.92 -12.41
C LEU A 76 2.13 4.85 -13.40
N ARG A 77 1.45 5.87 -13.94
CA ARG A 77 2.08 6.89 -14.78
C ARG A 77 2.77 7.98 -13.97
N SER A 78 2.43 8.14 -12.69
CA SER A 78 3.03 9.14 -11.81
C SER A 78 4.49 8.79 -11.47
N PRO A 79 5.46 9.71 -11.68
CA PRO A 79 6.84 9.50 -11.26
C PRO A 79 6.99 9.27 -9.76
N VAL A 80 6.11 9.89 -8.95
CA VAL A 80 6.11 9.71 -7.48
C VAL A 80 5.69 8.29 -7.12
N VAL A 81 4.64 7.78 -7.76
CA VAL A 81 4.16 6.41 -7.55
C VAL A 81 5.21 5.38 -7.95
N LYS A 82 5.92 5.58 -9.07
CA LYS A 82 7.01 4.68 -9.48
C LYS A 82 8.11 4.60 -8.42
N LYS A 83 8.51 5.72 -7.83
CA LYS A 83 9.48 5.74 -6.74
C LYS A 83 8.97 5.06 -5.47
N LEU A 84 7.68 5.21 -5.15
CA LEU A 84 7.07 4.49 -4.01
C LEU A 84 7.11 2.97 -4.23
N ILE A 85 6.82 2.52 -5.46
CA ILE A 85 6.90 1.12 -5.87
C ILE A 85 8.34 0.59 -5.74
N GLU A 86 9.32 1.33 -6.25
CA GLU A 86 10.74 0.96 -6.13
C GLU A 86 11.17 0.83 -4.67
N LEU A 87 10.81 1.81 -3.85
CA LEU A 87 11.11 1.81 -2.43
C LEU A 87 10.48 0.61 -1.70
N ASP A 88 9.22 0.31 -1.97
CA ASP A 88 8.52 -0.84 -1.40
C ASP A 88 9.17 -2.19 -1.79
N MET A 89 9.58 -2.32 -3.05
CA MET A 89 10.31 -3.51 -3.52
C MET A 89 11.68 -3.64 -2.85
N ASP A 90 12.41 -2.54 -2.68
CA ASP A 90 13.72 -2.54 -2.03
C ASP A 90 13.62 -2.90 -0.55
N ILE A 91 12.63 -2.34 0.15
CA ILE A 91 12.29 -2.68 1.53
C ILE A 91 11.98 -4.18 1.65
N SER A 92 11.11 -4.70 0.80
CA SER A 92 10.72 -6.10 0.81
C SER A 92 11.89 -7.04 0.53
N ARG A 93 12.76 -6.68 -0.43
CA ARG A 93 13.97 -7.45 -0.75
C ARG A 93 14.93 -7.51 0.43
N ARG A 94 15.11 -6.38 1.13
CA ARG A 94 16.00 -6.31 2.30
C ARG A 94 15.48 -7.15 3.46
N MET A 95 14.19 -7.04 3.78
CA MET A 95 13.56 -7.87 4.82
C MET A 95 13.69 -9.37 4.52
N MET A 96 13.48 -9.76 3.25
CA MET A 96 13.65 -11.15 2.82
C MET A 96 15.09 -11.65 2.99
N GLN A 97 16.08 -10.83 2.63
CA GLN A 97 17.50 -11.17 2.82
C GLN A 97 17.85 -11.35 4.30
N GLU A 98 17.38 -10.44 5.15
CA GLU A 98 17.62 -10.51 6.60
C GLU A 98 17.01 -11.78 7.22
N GLU A 99 15.84 -12.21 6.76
CA GLU A 99 15.21 -13.45 7.23
C GLU A 99 15.96 -14.70 6.73
N ILE A 100 16.43 -14.71 5.48
CA ILE A 100 17.27 -15.81 4.95
C ILE A 100 18.55 -15.97 5.77
N GLU A 101 19.24 -14.88 6.09
CA GLU A 101 20.47 -14.93 6.89
C GLU A 101 20.22 -15.40 8.32
N ARG A 102 19.10 -14.97 8.94
CA ARG A 102 18.67 -15.49 10.26
C ARG A 102 18.42 -16.99 10.24
N GLN A 103 17.82 -17.52 9.17
CA GLN A 103 17.57 -18.96 9.04
C GLN A 103 18.87 -19.76 8.87
N LYS A 104 19.83 -19.27 8.08
CA LYS A 104 21.16 -19.89 7.96
C LYS A 104 21.88 -19.97 9.30
N LEU A 105 21.85 -18.90 10.09
CA LEU A 105 22.46 -18.86 11.43
C LEU A 105 21.80 -19.87 12.39
N LYS A 106 20.47 -20.01 12.36
CA LYS A 106 19.76 -20.99 13.20
C LYS A 106 20.13 -22.44 12.87
N VAL A 107 20.31 -22.76 11.58
CA VAL A 107 20.72 -24.10 11.14
C VAL A 107 22.19 -24.38 11.49
N ALA A 108 23.07 -23.38 11.46
CA ALA A 108 24.49 -23.56 11.78
C ALA A 108 24.80 -23.73 13.27
N VAL A 109 23.89 -23.31 14.16
CA VAL A 109 24.04 -23.37 15.63
C VAL A 109 23.29 -24.58 16.23
N SER A 110 22.53 -25.31 15.42
CA SER A 110 21.76 -26.49 15.84
C SER A 110 22.43 -27.80 15.41
#